data_AF-A0A3B0TKJ8-F1
#
_entry.id   AF-A0A3B0TKJ8-F1
#
_cell.length_a   1.000
_cell.length_b   1.000
_cell.length_c   1.000
_cell.angle_alpha   90.00
_cell.angle_beta   90.00
_cell.angle_gamma   90.00
#
_symmetry.space_group_name_H-M   'P 1'
#
loop_
_entity.id
_entity.type
_entity.pdbx_description
1 polymer ?
#
loop_
_entity_poly.entity_id
_entity_poly.type
_entity_poly.pdbx_seq_one_letter_code
_entity_poly.pdbx_strand_id
1 'polypeptide(L)'
;MKILCIHASAGAGHLKAAEALYDGLKKHTKHDVFLVDALDYGVSFFKKMYRGGYIFMVSNIPFVWAIAFAILDWPPLQPVIRFARRIYNSIMTRKLHQYLVDEQFDVILSTHFLTNEVASALRRQGKIKSKIICALTDYDVHKIWLGSHVDMYAAASEWTKNK
;
A
#
# COMPACT_ATOMS: atom_id res chain seq x y z
N MET A 1 -14.26 10.15 14.12
CA MET A 1 -13.07 9.40 13.71
C MET A 1 -12.50 10.02 12.45
N LYS A 2 -11.19 9.93 12.30
CA LYS A 2 -10.43 10.34 11.13
C LYS A 2 -10.03 9.10 10.34
N ILE A 3 -10.56 8.97 9.13
CA ILE A 3 -10.41 7.79 8.27
C ILE A 3 -9.62 8.16 7.04
N LEU A 4 -8.52 7.46 6.80
CA LEU A 4 -7.68 7.65 5.63
C LEU A 4 -7.90 6.53 4.62
N CYS A 5 -8.43 6.85 3.45
CA CYS A 5 -8.34 6.01 2.25
C CYS A 5 -7.04 6.36 1.52
N ILE A 6 -6.09 5.43 1.47
CA ILE A 6 -4.77 5.67 0.88
C ILE A 6 -4.46 4.67 -0.23
N HIS A 7 -3.93 5.18 -1.34
CA HIS A 7 -3.50 4.41 -2.49
C HIS A 7 -2.11 4.85 -2.96
N ALA A 8 -1.60 4.22 -4.02
CA ALA A 8 -0.47 4.72 -4.79
C ALA A 8 -0.86 4.80 -6.27
N SER A 9 -0.50 5.89 -6.96
CA SER A 9 -0.76 6.06 -8.40
C SER A 9 0.13 5.19 -9.30
N ALA A 10 0.05 3.87 -9.13
CA ALA A 10 0.79 2.84 -9.85
C ALA A 10 -0.16 1.95 -10.67
N GLY A 11 -1.02 2.58 -11.48
CA GLY A 11 -2.14 1.93 -12.16
C GLY A 11 -3.49 2.47 -11.66
N ALA A 12 -4.55 2.24 -12.45
CA ALA A 12 -5.86 2.82 -12.16
C ALA A 12 -6.65 2.04 -11.08
N GLY A 13 -6.41 0.73 -10.92
CA GLY A 13 -7.18 -0.13 -10.03
C GLY A 13 -7.13 0.29 -8.56
N HIS A 14 -5.93 0.57 -8.04
CA HIS A 14 -5.73 0.98 -6.64
C HIS A 14 -6.43 2.30 -6.31
N LEU A 15 -6.35 3.28 -7.22
CA LEU A 15 -7.04 4.55 -7.08
C LEU A 15 -8.56 4.35 -7.11
N LYS A 16 -9.09 3.61 -8.08
CA LYS A 16 -10.54 3.37 -8.20
C LYS A 16 -11.11 2.66 -6.98
N ALA A 17 -10.38 1.70 -6.41
CA ALA A 17 -10.76 1.06 -5.17
C ALA A 17 -10.78 2.06 -3.98
N ALA A 18 -9.79 2.95 -3.89
CA ALA A 18 -9.73 3.95 -2.82
C ALA A 18 -10.82 5.02 -2.96
N GLU A 19 -11.13 5.47 -4.17
CA GLU A 19 -12.25 6.35 -4.49
C GLU A 19 -13.58 5.72 -4.07
N ALA A 20 -13.82 4.46 -4.43
CA ALA A 20 -15.04 3.75 -4.05
C ALA A 20 -15.21 3.64 -2.52
N LEU A 21 -14.14 3.35 -1.78
CA LEU A 21 -14.15 3.35 -0.31
C LEU A 21 -14.41 4.74 0.25
N TYR A 22 -13.74 5.76 -0.27
CA TYR A 22 -13.89 7.15 0.14
C TYR A 22 -15.33 7.65 -0.06
N ASP A 23 -15.88 7.47 -1.27
CA ASP A 23 -17.24 7.90 -1.63
C ASP A 23 -18.30 7.15 -0.80
N GLY A 24 -18.13 5.84 -0.63
CA GLY A 24 -19.00 5.03 0.22
C GLY A 24 -19.00 5.52 1.67
N LEU A 25 -17.83 5.77 2.26
CA LEU A 25 -17.74 6.28 3.63
C LEU A 25 -18.32 7.69 3.77
N LYS A 26 -18.07 8.59 2.80
CA LYS A 26 -18.65 9.93 2.79
C LYS A 26 -20.18 9.89 2.69
N LYS A 27 -20.73 8.94 1.93
CA LYS A 27 -22.18 8.78 1.76
C LYS A 27 -22.86 8.19 3.00
N HIS A 28 -22.19 7.28 3.70
CA HIS A 28 -22.81 6.48 4.76
C HIS A 28 -22.38 6.85 6.19
N THR A 29 -21.45 7.79 6.36
CA THR A 29 -20.95 8.20 7.68
C THR A 29 -20.80 9.72 7.79
N LYS A 30 -20.70 10.24 9.02
CA LYS A 30 -20.35 11.65 9.30
C LYS A 30 -18.89 11.82 9.75
N HIS A 31 -18.03 10.85 9.44
CA HIS A 31 -16.63 10.88 9.85
C HIS A 31 -15.77 11.73 8.91
N ASP A 32 -14.60 12.14 9.38
CA ASP A 32 -13.63 12.87 8.57
C ASP A 32 -12.87 11.87 7.70
N VAL A 33 -13.33 11.72 6.46
CA VAL A 33 -12.70 10.82 5.47
C VAL A 33 -11.76 11.61 4.57
N PHE A 34 -10.57 11.07 4.35
CA PHE A 34 -9.51 11.62 3.50
C PHE A 34 -9.16 10.63 2.40
N LEU A 35 -8.91 11.13 1.19
CA LEU A 35 -8.38 10.34 0.08
C LEU A 35 -7.00 10.87 -0.28
N VAL A 36 -5.99 10.00 -0.19
CA VAL A 36 -4.58 10.40 -0.35
C VAL A 36 -3.84 9.46 -1.28
N ASP A 37 -3.08 10.04 -2.21
CA ASP A 37 -2.04 9.33 -2.96
C ASP A 37 -0.71 9.40 -2.19
N ALA A 38 -0.24 8.24 -1.74
CA ALA A 38 1.02 8.10 -1.04
C ALA A 38 2.22 8.62 -1.83
N LEU A 39 2.16 8.57 -3.16
CA LEU A 39 3.27 9.01 -4.01
C LEU A 39 3.43 10.53 -4.04
N ASP A 40 2.40 11.30 -3.67
CA ASP A 40 2.49 12.77 -3.53
C ASP A 40 3.34 13.18 -2.32
N TYR A 41 3.56 12.25 -1.39
CA TYR A 41 4.44 12.40 -0.23
C TYR A 41 5.82 11.76 -0.47
N GLY A 42 6.12 11.40 -1.73
CA GLY A 42 7.42 10.91 -2.14
C GLY A 42 8.48 12.02 -2.23
N VAL A 43 9.74 11.63 -2.38
CA VAL A 43 10.77 12.54 -2.86
C VAL A 43 10.43 13.04 -4.28
N SER A 44 10.89 14.23 -4.65
CA SER A 44 10.69 14.78 -5.99
C SER A 44 11.07 13.74 -7.04
N PHE A 45 10.20 13.55 -8.05
CA PHE A 45 10.31 12.53 -9.11
C PHE A 45 9.92 11.09 -8.73
N PHE A 46 9.77 10.73 -7.45
CA PHE A 46 9.39 9.36 -7.04
C PHE A 46 8.08 8.89 -7.68
N LYS A 47 7.04 9.72 -7.64
CA LYS A 47 5.75 9.41 -8.29
C LYS A 47 5.89 9.12 -9.79
N LYS A 48 6.70 9.91 -10.51
CA LYS A 48 6.95 9.73 -11.95
C LYS A 48 7.72 8.44 -12.22
N MET A 49 8.79 8.19 -11.47
CA MET A 49 9.59 6.96 -11.60
C MET A 49 8.79 5.71 -11.24
N TYR A 50 8.04 5.74 -10.13
CA TYR A 50 7.26 4.60 -9.65
C TYR A 50 6.18 4.22 -10.68
N ARG A 51 5.43 5.22 -11.17
CA ARG A 51 4.42 5.02 -12.21
C ARG A 51 5.03 4.59 -13.54
N GLY A 52 6.08 5.29 -13.98
CA GLY A 52 6.74 5.05 -15.26
C GLY A 52 7.43 3.68 -15.31
N GLY A 53 8.14 3.31 -14.25
CA GLY A 53 8.79 2.01 -14.11
C GLY A 53 7.79 0.86 -14.11
N TYR A 54 6.68 0.99 -13.36
CA TYR A 54 5.61 0.00 -13.38
C TYR A 54 5.02 -0.18 -14.79
N ILE A 55 4.58 0.90 -15.43
CA ILE A 55 3.98 0.86 -16.78
C ILE A 55 4.98 0.27 -17.78
N PHE A 56 6.24 0.72 -17.73
CA PHE A 56 7.28 0.24 -18.64
C PHE A 56 7.50 -1.27 -18.50
N MET A 57 7.65 -1.78 -17.27
CA MET A 57 7.90 -3.20 -17.01
C MET A 57 6.74 -4.07 -17.49
N VAL A 58 5.50 -3.72 -17.12
CA VAL A 58 4.31 -4.52 -17.47
C VAL A 58 4.04 -4.47 -18.98
N SER A 59 4.24 -3.33 -19.64
CA SER A 59 3.94 -3.19 -21.07
C SER A 59 5.03 -3.70 -22.00
N ASN A 60 6.31 -3.68 -21.59
CA ASN A 60 7.43 -3.94 -22.50
C ASN A 60 8.26 -5.17 -22.12
N ILE A 61 8.32 -5.56 -20.84
CA ILE A 61 9.20 -6.64 -20.38
C ILE A 61 8.50 -7.55 -19.36
N PRO A 62 7.38 -8.21 -19.73
CA PRO A 62 6.55 -9.00 -18.81
C PRO A 62 7.31 -10.18 -18.18
N PHE A 63 8.33 -10.72 -18.85
CA PHE A 63 9.16 -11.78 -18.27
C PHE A 63 10.00 -11.29 -17.08
N VAL A 64 10.55 -10.07 -17.15
CA VAL A 64 11.27 -9.46 -16.01
C VAL A 64 10.31 -9.21 -14.85
N TRP A 65 9.07 -8.82 -15.16
CA TRP A 65 8.02 -8.66 -14.16
C TRP A 65 7.68 -9.98 -13.45
N ALA A 66 7.56 -11.08 -14.21
CA ALA A 66 7.34 -12.42 -13.64
C ALA A 66 8.51 -12.88 -12.76
N ILE A 67 9.76 -12.68 -13.21
CA ILE A 67 10.96 -12.98 -12.40
C ILE A 67 10.97 -12.16 -11.11
N ALA A 68 10.63 -10.86 -11.18
CA ALA A 68 10.61 -10.00 -10.01
C ALA A 68 9.68 -10.56 -8.94
N PHE A 69 8.47 -11.00 -9.31
CA PHE A 69 7.56 -11.64 -8.35
C PHE A 69 8.06 -13.00 -7.85
N ALA A 70 8.66 -13.83 -8.71
CA ALA A 70 9.23 -15.11 -8.28
C ALA A 70 10.33 -14.91 -7.21
N ILE A 71 11.20 -13.91 -7.40
CA ILE A 71 12.22 -13.51 -6.42
C ILE A 71 11.56 -12.97 -5.15
N LEU A 72 10.57 -12.06 -5.29
CA LEU A 72 9.85 -11.47 -4.16
C LEU A 72 9.12 -12.51 -3.31
N ASP A 73 8.72 -13.64 -3.89
CA ASP A 73 8.03 -14.71 -3.17
C ASP A 73 8.96 -15.82 -2.65
N TRP A 74 10.21 -15.88 -3.10
CA TRP A 74 11.16 -16.93 -2.72
C TRP A 74 11.48 -16.89 -1.22
N PRO A 75 11.11 -17.92 -0.42
CA PRO A 75 11.21 -17.88 1.04
C PRO A 75 12.61 -17.54 1.61
N PRO A 76 13.73 -18.06 1.07
CA PRO A 76 15.07 -17.77 1.59
C PRO A 76 15.46 -16.30 1.49
N LEU A 77 14.96 -15.57 0.49
CA LEU A 77 15.29 -14.16 0.28
C LEU A 77 14.37 -13.21 1.05
N GLN A 78 13.28 -13.70 1.63
CA GLN A 78 12.29 -12.87 2.34
C GLN A 78 12.90 -11.94 3.39
N PRO A 79 13.85 -12.37 4.26
CA PRO A 79 14.42 -11.48 5.27
C PRO A 79 15.14 -10.28 4.64
N VAL A 80 15.98 -10.55 3.62
CA VAL A 80 16.77 -9.53 2.92
C VAL A 80 15.87 -8.59 2.12
N ILE A 81 14.91 -9.14 1.38
CA ILE A 81 13.95 -8.37 0.58
C ILE A 81 13.12 -7.44 1.46
N ARG A 82 12.58 -7.96 2.58
CA ARG A 82 11.80 -7.16 3.54
C ARG A 82 12.65 -6.07 4.17
N PHE A 83 13.90 -6.35 4.51
CA PHE A 83 14.81 -5.35 5.07
C PHE A 83 15.13 -4.25 4.06
N ALA A 84 15.53 -4.61 2.84
CA ALA A 84 15.85 -3.67 1.77
C ALA A 84 14.65 -2.78 1.42
N ARG A 85 13.45 -3.37 1.29
CA ARG A 85 12.21 -2.62 1.06
C ARG A 85 11.87 -1.66 2.18
N ARG A 86 11.99 -2.07 3.44
CA ARG A 86 11.70 -1.19 4.57
C ARG A 86 12.61 0.03 4.55
N ILE A 87 13.89 -0.14 4.25
CA ILE A 87 14.83 0.98 4.11
C ILE A 87 14.42 1.86 2.92
N TYR A 88 14.25 1.26 1.75
CA TYR A 88 13.89 1.96 0.53
C TYR A 88 12.60 2.78 0.71
N ASN A 89 11.53 2.15 1.19
CA ASN A 89 10.25 2.80 1.42
C ASN A 89 10.36 3.90 2.49
N SER A 90 11.11 3.67 3.58
CA SER A 90 11.30 4.69 4.60
C SER A 90 12.01 5.94 4.08
N ILE A 91 12.93 5.78 3.12
CA ILE A 91 13.62 6.91 2.49
C ILE A 91 12.68 7.59 1.49
N MET A 92 12.11 6.80 0.56
CA MET A 92 11.31 7.33 -0.54
C MET A 92 10.01 7.97 -0.07
N THR A 93 9.46 7.51 1.05
CA THR A 93 8.18 7.97 1.61
C THR A 93 8.32 8.68 2.95
N ARG A 94 9.49 9.30 3.23
CA ARG A 94 9.73 9.99 4.51
C ARG A 94 8.66 11.02 4.86
N LYS A 95 8.15 11.79 3.89
CA LYS A 95 7.06 12.76 4.16
C LYS A 95 5.73 12.07 4.45
N LEU A 96 5.50 10.88 3.87
CA LEU A 96 4.31 10.09 4.18
C LEU A 96 4.38 9.58 5.61
N HIS A 97 5.56 9.12 6.05
CA HIS A 97 5.75 8.72 7.44
C HIS A 97 5.40 9.86 8.39
N GLN A 98 5.94 11.05 8.13
CA GLN A 98 5.66 12.24 8.93
C GLN A 98 4.15 12.56 8.93
N TYR A 99 3.52 12.57 7.76
CA TYR A 99 2.08 12.81 7.62
C TYR A 99 1.23 11.84 8.44
N LEU A 100 1.49 10.53 8.35
CA LEU A 100 0.73 9.54 9.11
C LEU A 100 0.94 9.68 10.63
N VAL A 101 2.14 10.08 11.06
CA VAL A 101 2.47 10.30 12.47
C VAL A 101 1.83 11.59 13.00
N ASP A 102 1.81 12.67 12.23
CA ASP A 102 1.26 13.94 12.68
C ASP A 102 -0.26 13.91 12.71
N GLU A 103 -0.87 13.31 11.70
CA GLU A 103 -2.33 13.32 11.54
C GLU A 103 -3.06 12.32 12.46
N GLN A 104 -2.35 11.30 12.99
CA GLN A 104 -2.86 10.23 13.86
C GLN A 104 -4.25 9.73 13.45
N PHE A 105 -4.38 9.17 12.24
CA PHE A 105 -5.65 8.60 11.78
C PHE A 105 -6.14 7.46 12.68
N ASP A 106 -7.45 7.38 12.92
CA ASP A 106 -8.06 6.27 13.67
C ASP A 106 -8.06 4.99 12.83
N VAL A 107 -8.34 5.12 11.53
CA VAL A 107 -8.42 4.01 10.58
C VAL A 107 -7.69 4.37 9.29
N ILE A 108 -6.86 3.44 8.80
CA ILE A 108 -6.20 3.51 7.50
C ILE A 108 -6.74 2.37 6.64
N LEU A 109 -7.45 2.73 5.57
CA LEU A 109 -7.89 1.85 4.50
C LEU A 109 -6.90 1.93 3.34
N SER A 110 -6.08 0.89 3.20
CA SER A 110 -5.03 0.81 2.19
C SER A 110 -5.47 -0.02 1.00
N THR A 111 -5.31 0.50 -0.22
CA THR A 111 -5.63 -0.24 -1.47
C THR A 111 -4.39 -0.59 -2.29
N HIS A 112 -3.21 -0.47 -1.69
CA HIS A 112 -1.92 -0.76 -2.34
C HIS A 112 -0.90 -1.34 -1.34
N PHE A 113 0.01 -2.19 -1.81
CA PHE A 113 1.00 -2.84 -0.95
C PHE A 113 2.01 -1.87 -0.30
N LEU A 114 2.46 -0.83 -1.00
CA LEU A 114 3.39 0.20 -0.48
C LEU A 114 2.82 0.87 0.77
N THR A 115 1.58 1.33 0.69
CA THR A 115 0.89 2.04 1.77
C THR A 115 0.62 1.11 2.94
N ASN A 116 0.30 -0.16 2.64
CA ASN A 116 0.13 -1.19 3.65
C ASN A 116 1.43 -1.46 4.43
N GLU A 117 2.57 -1.57 3.72
CA GLU A 117 3.88 -1.77 4.36
C GLU A 117 4.28 -0.58 5.24
N VAL A 118 4.13 0.66 4.73
CA VAL A 118 4.46 1.89 5.47
C VAL A 118 3.63 1.99 6.75
N ALA A 119 2.31 1.88 6.65
CA ALA A 119 1.43 1.96 7.81
C ALA A 119 1.72 0.83 8.81
N SER A 120 1.90 -0.41 8.34
CA SER A 120 2.23 -1.56 9.19
C SER A 120 3.57 -1.37 9.90
N ALA A 121 4.58 -0.80 9.24
CA ALA A 121 5.88 -0.51 9.85
C ALA A 121 5.79 0.57 10.92
N LEU A 122 5.03 1.64 10.70
CA LEU A 122 4.83 2.70 11.70
C LEU A 122 4.05 2.20 12.91
N ARG A 123 3.02 1.37 12.70
CA ARG A 123 2.26 0.74 13.78
C ARG A 123 3.12 -0.19 14.61
N ARG A 124 3.96 -1.01 13.97
CA ARG A 124 4.96 -1.85 14.66
C ARG A 124 5.94 -1.04 15.51
N GLN A 125 6.30 0.16 15.06
CA GLN A 125 7.19 1.08 15.80
C GLN A 125 6.47 1.85 16.90
N GLY A 126 5.16 1.65 17.11
CA GLY A 126 4.37 2.41 18.09
C GLY A 126 4.13 3.88 17.71
N LYS A 127 4.42 4.28 16.46
CA LYS A 127 4.34 5.68 16.01
C LYS A 127 2.93 6.10 15.61
N ILE A 128 2.07 5.14 15.27
CA ILE A 128 0.65 5.34 15.01
C ILE A 128 -0.15 4.27 15.76
N LYS A 129 -1.37 4.61 16.14
CA LYS A 129 -2.32 3.69 16.79
C LYS A 129 -3.44 3.22 15.85
N SER A 130 -3.38 3.63 14.59
CA SER A 130 -4.41 3.39 13.59
C SER A 130 -4.76 1.90 13.45
N LYS A 131 -6.05 1.61 13.27
CA LYS A 131 -6.50 0.32 12.72
C LYS A 131 -6.19 0.29 11.23
N ILE A 132 -5.55 -0.75 10.75
CA ILE A 132 -5.10 -0.89 9.36
C ILE A 132 -5.92 -1.99 8.68
N ILE A 133 -6.65 -1.62 7.63
CA ILE A 133 -7.44 -2.53 6.80
C ILE A 133 -6.91 -2.44 5.38
N CYS A 134 -6.54 -3.58 4.80
CA CYS A 134 -6.02 -3.66 3.45
C CYS A 134 -7.08 -4.24 2.52
N ALA A 135 -7.56 -3.44 1.56
CA ALA A 135 -8.37 -3.95 0.45
C ALA A 135 -7.42 -4.44 -0.65
N LEU A 136 -7.43 -5.75 -0.89
CA LEU A 136 -6.63 -6.37 -1.93
C LEU A 136 -7.27 -6.08 -3.28
N THR A 137 -6.49 -5.48 -4.17
CA THR A 137 -6.93 -5.09 -5.51
C THR A 137 -6.40 -6.01 -6.60
N ASP A 138 -5.42 -6.85 -6.28
CA ASP A 138 -4.80 -7.78 -7.21
C ASP A 138 -5.52 -9.11 -7.11
N TYR A 139 -5.86 -9.70 -8.27
CA TYR A 139 -6.47 -11.04 -8.32
C TYR A 139 -5.55 -12.10 -7.75
N ASP A 140 -4.25 -11.98 -8.05
CA ASP A 140 -3.22 -12.85 -7.54
C ASP A 140 -2.35 -12.09 -6.53
N VAL A 141 -2.32 -12.58 -5.29
CA VAL A 141 -1.64 -11.89 -4.18
C VAL A 141 -0.25 -12.44 -3.98
N HIS A 142 0.70 -11.52 -3.90
CA HIS A 142 2.10 -11.81 -3.61
C HIS A 142 2.44 -11.39 -2.17
N LYS A 143 3.50 -11.96 -1.58
CA LYS A 143 3.87 -11.73 -0.18
C LYS A 143 4.16 -10.26 0.17
N ILE A 144 4.40 -9.45 -0.85
CA ILE A 144 4.53 -7.98 -0.79
C ILE A 144 3.33 -7.29 -0.14
N TRP A 145 2.13 -7.83 -0.27
CA TRP A 145 0.91 -7.31 0.35
C TRP A 145 0.81 -7.60 1.85
N LEU A 146 1.57 -8.57 2.35
CA LEU A 146 1.45 -9.04 3.73
C LEU A 146 2.26 -8.17 4.70
N GLY A 147 1.56 -7.60 5.68
CA GLY A 147 2.09 -6.72 6.71
C GLY A 147 1.81 -7.31 8.09
N SER A 148 2.85 -7.40 8.91
CA SER A 148 2.81 -7.98 10.27
C SER A 148 1.82 -7.33 11.25
N HIS A 149 1.32 -6.13 10.94
CA HIS A 149 0.48 -5.32 11.85
C HIS A 149 -0.76 -4.80 11.12
N VAL A 150 -1.25 -5.56 10.15
CA VAL A 150 -2.51 -5.28 9.44
C VAL A 150 -3.62 -6.03 10.16
N ASP A 151 -4.71 -5.34 10.51
CA ASP A 151 -5.79 -5.93 11.29
C ASP A 151 -6.72 -6.80 10.44
N MET A 152 -6.88 -6.46 9.17
CA MET A 152 -7.81 -7.15 8.28
C MET A 152 -7.42 -6.99 6.82
N TYR A 153 -7.62 -8.08 6.07
CA TYR A 153 -7.54 -8.10 4.61
C TYR A 153 -8.93 -8.32 4.03
N ALA A 154 -9.35 -7.45 3.13
CA ALA A 154 -10.56 -7.60 2.34
C ALA A 154 -10.17 -8.09 0.94
N ALA A 155 -10.51 -9.34 0.64
CA ALA A 155 -10.28 -9.96 -0.67
C ALA A 155 -11.58 -9.99 -1.47
N ALA A 156 -11.50 -9.77 -2.78
CA ALA A 156 -12.66 -9.83 -3.67
C ALA A 156 -13.09 -11.25 -4.03
N SER A 157 -12.26 -12.27 -3.74
CA SER A 157 -12.54 -13.67 -4.05
C SER A 157 -11.92 -14.61 -3.02
N GLU A 158 -12.50 -15.82 -2.91
CA GLU A 158 -11.94 -16.90 -2.08
C GLU A 158 -10.57 -17.36 -2.60
N TRP A 159 -10.33 -17.29 -3.92
CA TRP A 159 -9.01 -17.59 -4.50
C TRP A 159 -7.93 -16.71 -3.88
N THR A 160 -8.14 -15.39 -3.94
CA THR A 160 -7.19 -14.40 -3.42
C THR A 160 -6.99 -14.53 -1.91
N LYS A 161 -8.03 -14.91 -1.17
CA LYS A 161 -8.00 -15.09 0.28
C LYS A 161 -7.23 -16.34 0.74
N ASN A 162 -7.24 -17.41 -0.06
CA ASN A 162 -6.64 -18.70 0.30
C ASN A 162 -5.17 -18.84 -0.14
N LYS A 163 -4.61 -17.83 -0.80
CA LYS A 163 -3.22 -17.79 -1.25
C LYS A 163 -2.29 -17.20 -0.18
#